data_AF-A0A511WPV3-F1
#
_entry.id   AF-A0A511WPV3-F1
#
_cell.length_a   1.000
_cell.length_b   1.000
_cell.length_c   1.000
_cell.angle_alpha   90.00
_cell.angle_beta   90.00
_cell.angle_gamma   90.00
#
_symmetry.space_group_name_H-M   'P 1'
#
loop_
_entity.id
_entity.type
_entity.pdbx_description
1 polymer ?
#
loop_
_entity_poly.entity_id
_entity_poly.type
_entity_poly.pdbx_seq_one_letter_code
_entity_poly.pdbx_strand_id
1 'polypeptide(L)'
;MNIKELSLFNECFGAVEGETQNLGNAHLSRMQASSIKFESKVPQLEYMCLMMENMVLMKKLKGNVYAGFQKFSRAKNVIERFQAMTEYSNVYIFGEEDAPVDPNDGIHYIALPPNSELVREWFLVIDAPNFKSMMVAYDLDGFGVHEVEEGRNFRGAKSSSPKVINHASSLLEKHTKPITELA
;
A
#
# COMPACT_ATOMS: atom_id res chain seq x y z
N MET A 1 -5.76 18.03 -1.97
CA MET A 1 -6.20 17.01 -2.92
C MET A 1 -7.34 16.27 -2.26
N ASN A 2 -8.44 16.04 -2.97
CA ASN A 2 -9.54 15.23 -2.47
C ASN A 2 -9.13 13.75 -2.51
N ILE A 3 -9.50 12.94 -1.51
CA ILE A 3 -9.19 11.50 -1.47
C ILE A 3 -9.75 10.74 -2.69
N LYS A 4 -10.82 11.25 -3.30
CA LYS A 4 -11.39 10.67 -4.52
C LYS A 4 -10.42 10.76 -5.71
N GLU A 5 -9.65 11.83 -5.82
CA GLU A 5 -8.73 12.11 -6.93
C GLU A 5 -7.29 11.74 -6.61
N LEU A 6 -7.01 11.34 -5.36
CA LEU A 6 -5.67 10.98 -4.91
C LEU A 6 -5.22 9.68 -5.57
N SER A 7 -4.11 9.76 -6.30
CA SER A 7 -3.42 8.61 -6.89
C SER A 7 -1.97 8.62 -6.41
N LEU A 8 -1.60 7.70 -5.51
CA LEU A 8 -0.20 7.58 -5.08
C LEU A 8 0.67 7.11 -6.23
N PHE A 9 0.13 6.30 -7.15
CA PHE A 9 0.86 5.87 -8.34
C PHE A 9 1.28 7.07 -9.18
N ASN A 10 0.36 7.96 -9.55
CA ASN A 10 0.68 9.14 -10.36
C ASN A 10 1.66 10.08 -9.64
N GLU A 11 1.50 10.23 -8.32
CA GLU A 11 2.35 11.10 -7.50
C GLU A 11 3.77 10.56 -7.30
N CYS A 12 3.94 9.24 -7.19
CA CYS A 12 5.21 8.64 -6.78
C CYS A 12 5.95 7.93 -7.90
N PHE A 13 5.26 7.39 -8.92
CA PHE A 13 5.90 6.59 -9.97
C PHE A 13 6.95 7.41 -10.73
N GLY A 14 6.64 8.65 -11.10
CA GLY A 14 7.57 9.55 -11.80
C GLY A 14 8.80 9.94 -10.96
N ALA A 15 8.68 9.94 -9.63
CA ALA A 15 9.74 10.32 -8.71
C ALA A 15 10.79 9.22 -8.48
N VAL A 16 10.53 7.98 -8.92
CA VAL A 16 11.51 6.88 -8.88
C VAL A 16 12.31 6.87 -10.17
N GLU A 17 13.63 6.90 -10.08
CA GLU A 17 14.51 6.89 -11.26
C GLU A 17 14.64 5.49 -11.89
N GLY A 18 15.08 5.46 -13.16
CA GLY A 18 15.31 4.24 -13.92
C GLY A 18 14.17 3.82 -14.84
N GLU A 19 14.44 2.79 -15.64
CA GLU A 19 13.47 2.19 -16.55
C GLU A 19 12.54 1.20 -15.83
N THR A 20 11.35 0.99 -16.38
CA THR A 20 10.40 -0.01 -15.89
C THR A 20 10.93 -1.41 -16.18
N GLN A 21 11.00 -2.26 -15.16
CA GLN A 21 11.48 -3.64 -15.28
C GLN A 21 10.33 -4.65 -15.18
N ASN A 22 10.35 -5.72 -15.98
CA ASN A 22 9.38 -6.80 -15.81
C ASN A 22 9.83 -7.75 -14.68
N LEU A 23 8.97 -7.93 -13.68
CA LEU A 23 9.22 -8.76 -12.50
C LEU A 23 8.53 -10.13 -12.52
N GLY A 24 7.74 -10.46 -13.55
CA GLY A 24 6.92 -11.69 -13.58
C GLY A 24 7.73 -12.98 -13.39
N ASN A 25 8.99 -13.00 -13.84
CA ASN A 25 9.94 -14.12 -13.65
C ASN A 25 11.27 -13.66 -13.04
N ALA A 26 11.30 -12.50 -12.39
CA ALA A 26 12.53 -11.95 -11.85
C ALA A 26 13.02 -12.74 -10.62
N HIS A 27 14.34 -12.87 -10.50
CA HIS A 27 14.97 -13.40 -9.29
C HIS A 27 14.64 -12.51 -8.08
N LEU A 28 14.40 -13.13 -6.91
CA LEU A 28 13.98 -12.43 -5.67
C LEU A 28 14.89 -11.27 -5.28
N SER A 29 16.19 -11.34 -5.62
CA SER A 29 17.15 -10.26 -5.37
C SER A 29 16.77 -8.94 -6.06
N ARG A 30 16.06 -8.97 -7.19
CA ARG A 30 15.59 -7.73 -7.85
C ARG A 30 14.47 -7.04 -7.07
N MET A 31 13.66 -7.81 -6.33
CA MET A 31 12.60 -7.27 -5.48
C MET A 31 13.16 -6.60 -4.20
N GLN A 32 14.41 -6.88 -3.87
CA GLN A 32 15.14 -6.25 -2.75
C GLN A 32 15.78 -4.92 -3.13
N ALA A 33 15.70 -4.49 -4.41
CA ALA A 33 16.21 -3.19 -4.83
C ALA A 33 15.62 -2.07 -3.97
N SER A 34 16.45 -1.11 -3.57
CA SER A 34 16.03 0.04 -2.76
C SER A 34 14.91 0.82 -3.45
N SER A 35 15.11 1.10 -4.74
CA SER A 35 14.16 1.78 -5.60
C SER A 35 14.09 1.12 -6.98
N ILE A 36 12.87 0.88 -7.49
CA ILE A 36 12.64 0.22 -8.78
C ILE A 36 11.26 0.58 -9.33
N LYS A 37 11.18 0.81 -10.64
CA LYS A 37 9.92 0.80 -11.40
C LYS A 37 9.70 -0.59 -11.98
N PHE A 38 8.47 -1.08 -11.94
CA PHE A 38 8.17 -2.44 -12.36
C PHE A 38 6.84 -2.62 -13.07
N GLU A 39 6.77 -3.71 -13.82
CA GLU A 39 5.54 -4.39 -14.22
C GLU A 39 5.55 -5.79 -13.59
N SER A 40 4.42 -6.21 -13.03
CA SER A 40 4.37 -7.40 -12.19
C SER A 40 2.96 -7.99 -12.09
N LYS A 41 2.85 -9.13 -11.40
CA LYS A 41 1.58 -9.76 -11.03
C LYS A 41 1.41 -9.82 -9.51
N VAL A 42 0.22 -10.24 -9.07
CA VAL A 42 -0.16 -10.35 -7.65
C VAL A 42 0.89 -11.07 -6.80
N PRO A 43 1.42 -12.25 -7.15
CA PRO A 43 2.33 -12.99 -6.26
C PRO A 43 3.59 -12.21 -5.88
N GLN A 44 4.13 -11.42 -6.81
CA GLN A 44 5.29 -10.59 -6.55
C GLN A 44 4.96 -9.34 -5.71
N LEU A 45 3.77 -8.75 -5.87
CA LEU A 45 3.32 -7.67 -5.01
C LEU A 45 3.14 -8.15 -3.57
N GLU A 46 2.48 -9.30 -3.39
CA GLU A 46 2.31 -9.93 -2.07
C GLU A 46 3.66 -10.25 -1.44
N TYR A 47 4.61 -10.77 -2.20
CA TYR A 47 5.96 -11.02 -1.71
C TYR A 47 6.66 -9.73 -1.25
N MET A 48 6.59 -8.65 -2.03
CA MET A 48 7.19 -7.36 -1.65
C MET A 48 6.53 -6.78 -0.39
N CYS A 49 5.20 -6.83 -0.30
CA CYS A 49 4.45 -6.45 0.89
C CYS A 49 4.88 -7.27 2.11
N LEU A 50 4.93 -8.60 1.99
CA LEU A 50 5.33 -9.49 3.08
C LEU A 50 6.74 -9.17 3.59
N MET A 51 7.69 -8.90 2.70
CA MET A 51 9.05 -8.51 3.09
C MET A 51 9.07 -7.18 3.85
N MET A 52 8.26 -6.22 3.43
CA MET A 52 8.11 -4.93 4.09
C MET A 52 7.43 -5.04 5.46
N GLU A 53 6.32 -5.77 5.55
CA GLU A 53 5.57 -6.07 6.77
C GLU A 53 6.46 -6.78 7.81
N ASN A 54 7.23 -7.77 7.38
CA ASN A 54 8.18 -8.47 8.25
C ASN A 54 9.24 -7.52 8.84
N MET A 55 9.68 -6.48 8.11
CA MET A 55 10.59 -5.49 8.67
C MET A 55 9.95 -4.69 9.80
N VAL A 56 8.66 -4.34 9.69
CA VAL A 56 7.92 -3.68 10.77
C VAL A 56 7.90 -4.53 12.03
N LEU A 57 7.51 -5.80 11.89
CA LEU A 57 7.38 -6.73 13.02
C LEU A 57 8.74 -7.08 13.64
N MET A 58 9.71 -7.49 12.83
CA MET A 58 11.03 -7.93 13.33
C MET A 58 11.81 -6.82 14.02
N LYS A 59 11.70 -5.58 13.52
CA LYS A 59 12.42 -4.42 14.08
C LYS A 59 11.57 -3.66 15.10
N LYS A 60 10.31 -4.07 15.32
CA LYS A 60 9.34 -3.36 16.18
C LYS A 60 9.31 -1.87 15.85
N LEU A 61 9.16 -1.57 14.56
CA LEU A 61 9.24 -0.20 14.07
C LEU A 61 8.14 0.64 14.71
N LYS A 62 8.51 1.86 15.12
CA LYS A 62 7.58 2.86 15.63
C LYS A 62 7.37 3.92 14.57
N GLY A 63 6.17 3.99 14.03
CA GLY A 63 5.85 4.90 12.94
C GLY A 63 4.43 4.68 12.42
N ASN A 64 4.21 5.10 11.18
CA ASN A 64 2.93 4.93 10.50
C ASN A 64 3.07 3.90 9.37
N VAL A 65 2.09 3.00 9.29
CA VAL A 65 1.94 2.03 8.21
C VAL A 65 0.63 2.32 7.51
N TYR A 66 0.69 2.63 6.23
CA TYR A 66 -0.49 2.85 5.39
C TYR A 66 -0.57 1.75 4.35
N ALA A 67 -1.68 1.04 4.29
CA ALA A 67 -1.94 0.01 3.30
C ALA A 67 -3.21 0.31 2.52
N GLY A 68 -3.16 0.12 1.21
CA GLY A 68 -4.28 0.30 0.31
C GLY A 68 -4.70 -1.03 -0.27
N PHE A 69 -5.97 -1.36 -0.04
CA PHE A 69 -6.66 -2.44 -0.70
C PHE A 69 -7.80 -1.86 -1.54
N GLN A 70 -8.23 -2.62 -2.55
CA GLN A 70 -9.44 -2.27 -3.28
C GLN A 70 -10.65 -2.18 -2.32
N LYS A 71 -10.82 -3.21 -1.48
CA LYS A 71 -11.95 -3.37 -0.56
C LYS A 71 -11.50 -3.96 0.77
N PHE A 72 -12.20 -3.66 1.85
CA PHE A 72 -11.87 -4.23 3.17
C PHE A 72 -11.94 -5.76 3.20
N SER A 73 -12.85 -6.38 2.46
CA SER A 73 -12.93 -7.84 2.35
C SER A 73 -11.63 -8.49 1.84
N ARG A 74 -10.83 -7.76 1.03
CA ARG A 74 -9.55 -8.24 0.48
C ARG A 74 -8.44 -8.25 1.53
N ALA A 75 -8.54 -7.44 2.57
CA ALA A 75 -7.58 -7.42 3.66
C ALA A 75 -7.71 -8.63 4.61
N LYS A 76 -8.84 -9.36 4.58
CA LYS A 76 -9.14 -10.45 5.53
C LYS A 76 -8.04 -11.51 5.63
N ASN A 77 -7.45 -11.90 4.51
CA ASN A 77 -6.41 -12.95 4.47
C ASN A 77 -5.07 -12.50 5.06
N VAL A 78 -4.90 -11.19 5.28
CA VAL A 78 -3.65 -10.58 5.74
C VAL A 78 -3.82 -9.77 7.02
N ILE A 79 -5.05 -9.68 7.54
CA ILE A 79 -5.42 -8.74 8.59
C ILE A 79 -4.68 -8.99 9.90
N GLU A 80 -4.46 -10.26 10.25
CA GLU A 80 -3.73 -10.65 11.46
C GLU A 80 -2.32 -10.06 11.49
N ARG A 81 -1.67 -9.90 10.32
CA ARG A 81 -0.34 -9.29 10.22
C ARG A 81 -0.41 -7.78 10.46
N PHE A 82 -1.44 -7.13 9.94
CA PHE A 82 -1.68 -5.70 10.20
C PHE A 82 -2.01 -5.44 11.66
N GLN A 83 -2.85 -6.28 12.27
CA GLN A 83 -3.16 -6.24 13.69
C GLN A 83 -1.90 -6.44 14.54
N ALA A 84 -1.01 -7.37 14.19
CA ALA A 84 0.26 -7.54 14.91
C ALA A 84 1.16 -6.29 14.85
N MET A 85 1.08 -5.50 13.77
CA MET A 85 1.85 -4.26 13.65
C MET A 85 1.32 -3.13 14.55
N THR A 86 0.04 -3.19 14.99
CA THR A 86 -0.56 -2.16 15.86
C THR A 86 0.06 -2.10 17.25
N GLU A 87 0.77 -3.16 17.68
CA GLU A 87 1.53 -3.16 18.94
C GLU A 87 2.63 -2.09 18.95
N TYR A 88 3.16 -1.72 17.76
CA TYR A 88 4.32 -0.84 17.65
C TYR A 88 4.12 0.39 16.76
N SER A 89 3.21 0.30 15.78
CA SER A 89 2.97 1.32 14.76
C SER A 89 1.50 1.69 14.65
N ASN A 90 1.20 2.91 14.21
CA ASN A 90 -0.15 3.25 13.79
C ASN A 90 -0.42 2.63 12.43
N VAL A 91 -1.50 1.85 12.30
CA VAL A 91 -1.83 1.14 11.07
C VAL A 91 -3.10 1.72 10.47
N TYR A 92 -3.03 2.10 9.19
CA TYR A 92 -4.14 2.67 8.43
C TYR A 92 -4.42 1.80 7.21
N ILE A 93 -5.66 1.34 7.07
CA ILE A 93 -6.11 0.52 5.93
C ILE A 93 -7.13 1.30 5.12
N PHE A 94 -6.82 1.57 3.85
CA PHE A 94 -7.71 2.21 2.89
C PHE A 94 -8.40 1.15 2.04
N GLY A 95 -9.69 1.32 1.78
CA GLY A 95 -10.47 0.45 0.89
C GLY A 95 -11.94 0.81 0.83
N GLU A 96 -12.66 0.24 -0.14
CA GLU A 96 -14.12 0.32 -0.16
C GLU A 96 -14.72 -0.50 1.01
N GLU A 97 -15.73 0.06 1.68
CA GLU A 97 -16.43 -0.54 2.80
C GLU A 97 -17.43 -1.61 2.34
N ASP A 98 -16.92 -2.76 1.90
CA ASP A 98 -17.72 -3.89 1.41
C ASP A 98 -17.92 -5.01 2.44
N ALA A 99 -17.27 -4.90 3.59
CA ALA A 99 -17.31 -5.89 4.66
C ALA A 99 -17.17 -5.21 6.03
N PRO A 100 -17.76 -5.78 7.09
CA PRO A 100 -17.55 -5.30 8.44
C PRO A 100 -16.08 -5.46 8.85
N VAL A 101 -15.62 -4.50 9.65
CA VAL A 101 -14.28 -4.45 10.24
C VAL A 101 -14.40 -4.49 11.76
N ASP A 102 -13.39 -5.01 12.48
CA ASP A 102 -13.39 -5.02 13.94
C ASP A 102 -12.85 -3.69 14.47
N PRO A 103 -13.66 -2.85 15.14
CA PRO A 103 -13.18 -1.58 15.67
C PRO A 103 -12.15 -1.73 16.81
N ASN A 104 -11.95 -2.94 17.34
CA ASN A 104 -11.04 -3.21 18.46
C ASN A 104 -9.72 -3.87 18.03
N ASP A 105 -9.48 -4.05 16.73
CA ASP A 105 -8.22 -4.63 16.23
C ASP A 105 -7.03 -3.64 16.23
N GLY A 106 -7.28 -2.38 16.60
CA GLY A 106 -6.28 -1.32 16.64
C GLY A 106 -5.93 -0.74 15.27
N ILE A 107 -6.63 -1.13 14.20
CA ILE A 107 -6.43 -0.64 12.84
C ILE A 107 -7.38 0.53 12.57
N HIS A 108 -6.84 1.58 11.93
CA HIS A 108 -7.62 2.70 11.45
C HIS A 108 -8.11 2.43 10.02
N TYR A 109 -9.36 2.01 9.89
CA TYR A 109 -9.99 1.80 8.58
C TYR A 109 -10.46 3.12 7.97
N ILE A 110 -10.02 3.41 6.76
CA ILE A 110 -10.35 4.63 6.01
C ILE A 110 -11.16 4.23 4.78
N ALA A 111 -12.48 4.48 4.85
CA ALA A 111 -13.39 4.15 3.75
C ALA A 111 -13.10 5.05 2.54
N LEU A 112 -12.83 4.42 1.40
CA LEU A 112 -12.66 5.12 0.13
C LEU A 112 -14.03 5.40 -0.51
N PRO A 113 -14.27 6.61 -1.06
CA PRO A 113 -15.48 6.87 -1.80
C PRO A 113 -15.50 6.05 -3.11
N PRO A 114 -16.69 5.73 -3.63
CA PRO A 114 -16.80 5.06 -4.93
C PRO A 114 -16.04 5.79 -6.03
N ASN A 115 -15.34 5.04 -6.88
CA ASN A 115 -14.49 5.54 -7.95
C ASN A 115 -13.30 6.42 -7.47
N SER A 116 -12.82 6.22 -6.24
CA SER A 116 -11.53 6.78 -5.84
C SER A 116 -10.41 6.13 -6.65
N GLU A 117 -9.45 6.92 -7.11
CA GLU A 117 -8.26 6.40 -7.82
C GLU A 117 -7.48 5.39 -6.95
N LEU A 118 -7.42 5.60 -5.63
CA LEU A 118 -6.79 4.68 -4.68
C LEU A 118 -7.38 3.27 -4.71
N VAL A 119 -8.64 3.08 -5.11
CA VAL A 119 -9.26 1.74 -5.20
C VAL A 119 -8.55 0.89 -6.26
N ARG A 120 -7.99 1.52 -7.30
CA ARG A 120 -7.22 0.86 -8.37
C ARG A 120 -5.74 0.67 -8.03
N GLU A 121 -5.32 1.10 -6.84
CA GLU A 121 -3.94 1.05 -6.42
C GLU A 121 -3.75 0.06 -5.27
N TRP A 122 -2.77 -0.83 -5.43
CA TRP A 122 -2.21 -1.61 -4.34
C TRP A 122 -1.04 -0.83 -3.77
N PHE A 123 -1.08 -0.45 -2.50
CA PHE A 123 0.06 0.23 -1.87
C PHE A 123 0.35 -0.22 -0.45
N LEU A 124 1.61 -0.09 -0.07
CA LEU A 124 2.09 -0.20 1.29
C LEU A 124 3.16 0.87 1.50
N VAL A 125 2.95 1.74 2.49
CA VAL A 125 3.88 2.80 2.87
C VAL A 125 4.22 2.62 4.34
N ILE A 126 5.51 2.42 4.61
CA ILE A 126 6.06 2.37 5.96
C ILE A 126 6.88 3.64 6.17
N ASP A 127 6.42 4.43 7.13
CA ASP A 127 7.05 5.68 7.54
C ASP A 127 7.44 5.60 9.02
N ALA A 128 8.66 5.12 9.28
CA ALA A 128 9.27 5.13 10.60
C ALA A 128 10.58 5.94 10.58
N PRO A 129 10.98 6.59 11.69
CA PRO A 129 12.22 7.38 11.75
C PRO A 129 13.47 6.58 11.37
N ASN A 130 13.50 5.29 11.70
CA ASN A 130 14.64 4.39 11.48
C ASN A 130 14.46 3.47 10.26
N PHE A 131 13.33 3.53 9.55
CA PHE A 131 13.07 2.74 8.36
C PHE A 131 11.95 3.34 7.51
N LYS A 132 12.24 3.60 6.23
CA LYS A 132 11.26 4.11 5.26
C LYS A 132 11.27 3.23 4.04
N SER A 133 10.10 2.72 3.66
CA SER A 133 9.92 1.94 2.44
C SER A 133 8.50 2.12 1.95
N MET A 134 8.34 2.26 0.65
CA MET A 134 7.04 2.26 0.01
C MET A 134 7.02 1.35 -1.21
N MET A 135 5.84 0.87 -1.53
CA MET A 135 5.51 0.28 -2.81
C MET A 135 4.09 0.71 -3.18
N VAL A 136 3.89 1.12 -4.42
CA VAL A 136 2.58 1.40 -5.01
C VAL A 136 2.53 0.75 -6.38
N ALA A 137 1.39 0.15 -6.72
CA ALA A 137 1.16 -0.50 -8.00
C ALA A 137 -0.27 -0.23 -8.48
N TYR A 138 -0.41 0.22 -9.71
CA TYR A 138 -1.67 0.45 -10.38
C TYR A 138 -2.10 -0.81 -11.12
N ASP A 139 -3.36 -1.21 -10.94
CA ASP A 139 -3.97 -2.32 -11.67
C ASP A 139 -4.27 -1.92 -13.12
N LEU A 140 -3.55 -2.52 -14.08
CA LEU A 140 -3.69 -2.23 -15.51
C LEU A 140 -4.93 -2.88 -16.11
N ASP A 141 -5.33 -4.04 -15.61
CA ASP A 141 -6.41 -4.83 -16.21
C ASP A 141 -7.77 -4.37 -15.69
N GLY A 142 -7.82 -3.83 -14.47
CA GLY A 142 -9.05 -3.49 -13.79
C GLY A 142 -9.78 -4.73 -13.26
N PHE A 143 -10.91 -4.47 -12.60
CA PHE A 143 -11.58 -5.47 -11.78
C PHE A 143 -12.44 -6.46 -12.59
N GLY A 144 -12.44 -7.72 -12.16
CA GLY A 144 -13.34 -8.77 -12.68
C GLY A 144 -13.02 -9.26 -14.10
N VAL A 145 -11.86 -8.87 -14.64
CA VAL A 145 -11.44 -9.23 -16.01
C VAL A 145 -10.82 -10.64 -16.07
N HIS A 146 -10.20 -11.10 -14.98
CA HIS A 146 -9.57 -12.42 -14.92
C HIS A 146 -10.38 -13.40 -14.07
N GLU A 147 -10.53 -14.63 -14.55
CA GLU A 147 -11.09 -15.75 -13.76
C GLU A 147 -10.19 -16.09 -12.55
N VAL A 148 -8.88 -15.81 -12.66
CA VAL A 148 -7.89 -16.02 -11.60
C VAL A 148 -7.24 -14.67 -11.27
N GLU A 149 -7.44 -14.18 -10.03
CA GLU A 149 -6.93 -12.90 -9.54
C GLU A 149 -5.40 -12.76 -9.70
N GLU A 150 -4.66 -13.87 -9.58
CA GLU A 150 -3.19 -13.90 -9.75
C GLU A 150 -2.71 -13.51 -11.16
N GLY A 151 -3.62 -13.55 -12.15
CA GLY A 151 -3.35 -13.19 -13.54
C GLY A 151 -3.22 -11.69 -13.80
N ARG A 152 -3.67 -10.85 -12.85
CA ARG A 152 -3.73 -9.39 -13.00
C ARG A 152 -2.36 -8.76 -13.16
N ASN A 153 -2.26 -7.85 -14.12
CA ASN A 153 -1.08 -7.09 -14.45
C ASN A 153 -1.08 -5.76 -13.72
N PHE A 154 0.05 -5.45 -13.11
CA PHE A 154 0.26 -4.23 -12.36
C PHE A 154 1.48 -3.50 -12.89
N ARG A 155 1.42 -2.18 -12.85
CA ARG A 155 2.58 -1.31 -13.04
C ARG A 155 2.81 -0.53 -11.77
N GLY A 156 4.03 -0.49 -11.26
CA GLY A 156 4.28 0.09 -9.95
C GLY A 156 5.69 0.59 -9.74
N ALA A 157 5.89 1.18 -8.57
CA ALA A 157 7.19 1.61 -8.11
C ALA A 157 7.38 1.24 -6.63
N LYS A 158 8.59 0.83 -6.30
CA LYS A 158 9.08 0.65 -4.94
C LYS A 158 10.18 1.68 -4.70
N SER A 159 10.26 2.20 -3.48
CA SER A 159 11.29 3.16 -3.10
C SER A 159 11.60 3.09 -1.62
N SER A 160 12.87 3.30 -1.26
CA SER A 160 13.32 3.56 0.11
C SER A 160 13.80 5.02 0.29
N SER A 161 13.57 5.89 -0.70
CA SER A 161 13.97 7.29 -0.67
C SER A 161 13.11 8.08 0.31
N PRO A 162 13.65 8.66 1.40
CA PRO A 162 12.86 9.43 2.36
C PRO A 162 12.05 10.55 1.73
N LYS A 163 12.55 11.18 0.66
CA LYS A 163 11.82 12.22 -0.08
C LYS A 163 10.51 11.69 -0.67
N VAL A 164 10.55 10.52 -1.29
CA VAL A 164 9.37 9.91 -1.93
C VAL A 164 8.40 9.39 -0.87
N ILE A 165 8.91 8.71 0.17
CA ILE A 165 8.07 8.23 1.28
C ILE A 165 7.37 9.40 1.99
N ASN A 166 8.10 10.45 2.37
CA ASN A 166 7.51 11.60 3.06
C ASN A 166 6.42 12.28 2.22
N HIS A 167 6.59 12.35 0.89
CA HIS A 167 5.55 12.86 -0.01
C HIS A 167 4.30 11.98 0.06
N ALA A 168 4.45 10.66 -0.14
CA ALA A 168 3.35 9.70 -0.07
C ALA A 168 2.62 9.74 1.29
N SER A 169 3.36 9.68 2.41
CA SER A 169 2.80 9.77 3.76
C SER A 169 2.04 11.07 3.97
N SER A 170 2.58 12.20 3.53
CA SER A 170 1.92 13.51 3.71
C SER A 170 0.61 13.66 2.91
N LEU A 171 0.45 12.90 1.82
CA LEU A 171 -0.79 12.84 1.07
C LEU A 171 -1.83 12.00 1.83
N LEU A 172 -1.43 10.84 2.36
CA LEU A 172 -2.31 9.92 3.08
C LEU A 172 -2.73 10.45 4.45
N GLU A 173 -1.81 11.03 5.23
CA GLU A 173 -2.04 11.53 6.59
C GLU A 173 -3.18 12.58 6.65
N LYS A 174 -3.37 13.35 5.58
CA LYS A 174 -4.48 14.31 5.46
C LYS A 174 -5.87 13.66 5.55
N HIS A 175 -5.93 12.34 5.32
CA HIS A 175 -7.15 11.56 5.28
C HIS A 175 -7.26 10.55 6.43
N THR A 176 -6.30 10.55 7.37
CA THR A 176 -6.30 9.64 8.52
C THR A 176 -6.79 10.28 9.81
N LYS A 177 -7.22 11.55 9.78
CA LYS A 177 -7.88 12.17 10.93
C LYS A 177 -9.32 11.65 11.06
N PRO A 178 -9.83 11.45 12.29
CA PRO A 178 -11.23 11.12 12.50
C PRO A 178 -12.13 12.22 11.92
N ILE A 179 -13.26 11.83 11.33
CA ILE A 179 -14.29 12.74 10.77
C ILE A 179 -14.98 13.62 11.85
N THR A 180 -14.56 13.55 13.12
CA THR A 180 -15.17 14.27 14.25
C THR A 180 -14.73 15.72 14.47
N GLU A 181 -13.91 16.33 13.60
CA GLU A 181 -13.59 17.78 13.67
C GLU A 181 -14.25 18.61 12.55
N LEU A 182 -15.41 18.18 12.06
CA LEU A 182 -16.31 18.99 11.23
C LEU A 182 -17.72 19.00 11.84
N ALA A 183 -17.87 19.66 12.98
CA ALA A 183 -19.15 20.11 13.54
C ALA A 183 -18.94 21.40 14.34
#